data_AF-A0A4R2CPJ6-F1
#
_entry.id   AF-A0A4R2CPJ6-F1
#
_cell.length_a   1.000
_cell.length_b   1.000
_cell.length_c   1.000
_cell.angle_alpha   90.00
_cell.angle_beta   90.00
_cell.angle_gamma   90.00
#
_symmetry.space_group_name_H-M   'P 1'
#
loop_
_entity.id
_entity.type
_entity.pdbx_description
1 polymer ?
#
loop_
_entity_poly.entity_id
_entity_poly.type
_entity_poly.pdbx_seq_one_letter_code
_entity_poly.pdbx_strand_id
1 'polypeptide(L)'
;MTVGLATCYDLRFADQSTALGRAGAHLVVVPASWGAGPGKEEQWDLLTRARASDAQSWLLACDQAWTPPIGTDPLGIGRSALVDPIGHACARLGSEPDLLLGAVDAELPGTIRARVPIL
;
A
#
# COMPACT_ATOMS: atom_id res chain seq x y z
N MET A 1 13.38 -9.36 8.83
CA MET A 1 12.43 -8.63 7.99
C MET A 1 12.59 -7.14 8.26
N THR A 2 12.80 -6.34 7.22
CA THR A 2 12.90 -4.87 7.31
C THR A 2 11.58 -4.25 6.85
N VAL A 3 11.07 -3.28 7.60
CA VAL A 3 9.81 -2.58 7.30
C VAL A 3 10.10 -1.14 6.89
N GLY A 4 9.67 -0.77 5.67
CA GLY A 4 9.64 0.60 5.20
C GLY A 4 8.33 1.28 5.63
N LEU A 5 8.38 2.60 5.80
CA LEU A 5 7.22 3.42 6.14
C LEU A 5 7.08 4.53 5.10
N ALA A 6 5.86 4.70 4.61
CA ALA A 6 5.43 5.83 3.81
C ALA A 6 4.05 6.27 4.31
N THR A 7 3.60 7.49 4.01
CA THR A 7 2.31 7.99 4.48
C THR A 7 1.43 8.38 3.29
N CYS A 8 0.11 8.16 3.41
CA CYS A 8 -0.95 8.55 2.45
C CYS A 8 -0.48 9.08 1.08
N TYR A 9 -0.09 10.36 1.01
CA TYR A 9 0.22 11.07 -0.23
C TYR A 9 1.52 10.59 -0.92
N ASP A 10 2.41 9.94 -0.18
CA ASP A 10 3.66 9.32 -0.65
C ASP A 10 3.41 8.27 -1.75
N LEU A 11 2.21 7.67 -1.80
CA LEU A 11 1.81 6.78 -2.89
C LEU A 11 1.88 7.44 -4.27
N ARG A 12 1.90 8.77 -4.34
CA ARG A 12 2.06 9.52 -5.59
C ARG A 12 3.51 9.60 -6.08
N PHE A 13 4.50 9.26 -5.25
CA PHE A 13 5.92 9.38 -5.56
C PHE A 13 6.55 7.99 -5.74
N ALA A 14 6.61 7.51 -6.99
CA ALA A 14 7.19 6.21 -7.32
C ALA A 14 8.63 6.07 -6.82
N ASP A 15 9.44 7.13 -6.99
CA ASP A 15 10.85 7.16 -6.59
C ASP A 15 11.06 6.84 -5.10
N GLN A 16 10.14 7.27 -4.23
CA GLN A 16 10.20 6.95 -2.80
C GLN A 16 10.00 5.46 -2.55
N SER A 17 9.10 4.80 -3.29
CA SER A 17 8.88 3.35 -3.16
C SER A 17 10.07 2.55 -3.67
N THR A 18 10.64 2.94 -4.82
CA THR A 18 11.89 2.37 -5.34
C THR A 18 13.03 2.55 -4.33
N ALA A 19 13.15 3.71 -3.70
CA ALA A 19 14.17 3.98 -2.68
C ALA A 19 14.02 3.07 -1.44
N LEU A 20 12.78 2.84 -0.96
CA LEU A 20 12.51 1.89 0.12
C LEU A 20 12.88 0.46 -0.27
N GLY A 21 12.56 0.04 -1.49
CA GLY A 21 12.96 -1.26 -2.04
C GLY A 21 14.49 -1.44 -2.05
N ARG A 22 15.22 -0.43 -2.56
CA ARG A 22 16.69 -0.39 -2.58
C ARG A 22 17.32 -0.40 -1.19
N ALA A 23 16.66 0.20 -0.21
CA ALA A 23 17.06 0.14 1.20
C ALA A 23 16.79 -1.23 1.85
N GLY A 24 16.27 -2.20 1.10
CA GLY A 24 16.04 -3.57 1.56
C GLY A 24 14.72 -3.77 2.29
N ALA A 25 13.71 -2.90 2.07
CA ALA A 25 12.38 -3.12 2.60
C ALA A 25 11.85 -4.49 2.13
N HIS A 26 11.24 -5.25 3.03
CA HIS A 26 10.52 -6.49 2.70
C HIS A 26 9.01 -6.21 2.62
N LEU A 27 8.56 -5.27 3.45
CA LEU A 27 7.21 -4.74 3.53
C LEU A 27 7.29 -3.22 3.62
N VAL A 28 6.40 -2.53 2.92
CA VAL A 28 6.14 -1.10 3.08
C VAL A 28 4.76 -0.94 3.72
N VAL A 29 4.68 -0.23 4.84
CA VAL A 29 3.41 0.10 5.50
C VAL A 29 3.02 1.52 5.14
N VAL A 30 1.75 1.72 4.76
CA VAL A 30 1.19 3.02 4.37
C VAL A 30 -0.06 3.30 5.20
N PRO A 31 0.07 3.92 6.39
CA PRO A 31 -1.07 4.56 7.05
C PRO A 31 -1.59 5.73 6.19
N ALA A 32 -2.91 5.81 6.04
CA ALA A 32 -3.55 6.78 5.18
C ALA A 32 -4.90 7.28 5.71
N SER A 33 -5.26 8.46 5.19
CA SER A 33 -6.62 9.00 5.13
C SER A 33 -6.78 9.56 3.72
N TRP A 34 -7.00 8.67 2.76
CA TRP A 34 -7.03 8.97 1.35
C TRP A 34 -8.34 9.68 1.00
N GLY A 35 -8.24 10.92 0.54
CA GLY A 35 -9.42 11.74 0.32
C GLY A 35 -10.37 11.17 -0.73
N ALA A 36 -11.66 11.21 -0.43
CA ALA A 36 -12.74 10.84 -1.33
C ALA A 36 -12.88 11.79 -2.53
N GLY A 37 -13.56 11.31 -3.58
CA GLY A 37 -13.87 12.08 -4.78
C GLY A 37 -13.87 11.21 -6.04
N PRO A 38 -14.32 11.76 -7.18
CA PRO A 38 -14.36 11.02 -8.44
C PRO A 38 -12.98 10.46 -8.80
N GLY A 39 -12.88 9.15 -9.04
CA GLY A 39 -11.64 8.49 -9.43
C GLY A 39 -10.66 8.18 -8.29
N LYS A 40 -10.98 8.53 -7.03
CA LYS A 40 -10.03 8.41 -5.91
C LYS A 40 -9.85 6.97 -5.45
N GLU A 41 -10.91 6.17 -5.48
CA GLU A 41 -10.86 4.74 -5.18
C GLU A 41 -10.00 4.01 -6.21
N GLU A 42 -10.19 4.29 -7.50
CA GLU A 42 -9.40 3.66 -8.57
C GLU A 42 -7.92 4.09 -8.48
N GLN A 43 -7.64 5.35 -8.13
CA GLN A 43 -6.27 5.80 -7.89
C GLN A 43 -5.63 5.11 -6.69
N TRP A 44 -6.36 4.94 -5.58
CA TRP A 44 -5.86 4.23 -4.40
C TRP A 44 -5.46 2.79 -4.76
N ASP A 45 -6.34 2.09 -5.47
CA ASP A 45 -6.14 0.70 -5.86
C ASP A 45 -4.96 0.54 -6.81
N LEU A 46 -4.87 1.45 -7.79
CA LEU A 46 -3.80 1.45 -8.77
C LEU A 46 -2.46 1.73 -8.09
N LEU A 47 -2.40 2.79 -7.28
CA LEU A 47 -1.14 3.26 -6.69
C LEU A 47 -0.62 2.28 -5.64
N THR A 48 -1.45 1.74 -4.76
CA THR A 48 -1.02 0.73 -3.78
C THR A 48 -0.41 -0.49 -4.45
N ARG A 49 -1.01 -0.95 -5.56
CA ARG A 49 -0.48 -2.05 -6.36
C ARG A 49 0.82 -1.68 -7.07
N ALA A 50 0.86 -0.53 -7.71
CA ALA A 50 2.04 -0.04 -8.41
C ALA A 50 3.23 0.13 -7.46
N ARG A 51 3.05 0.68 -6.26
CA ARG A 51 4.13 0.92 -5.29
C ARG A 51 4.68 -0.36 -4.69
N ALA A 52 3.86 -1.40 -4.53
CA ALA A 52 4.34 -2.73 -4.16
C ALA A 52 5.29 -3.29 -5.26
N SER A 53 4.88 -3.18 -6.53
CA SER A 53 5.69 -3.59 -7.69
C SER A 53 6.97 -2.78 -7.82
N ASP A 54 6.90 -1.45 -7.72
CA ASP A 54 8.07 -0.57 -7.84
C ASP A 54 9.10 -0.84 -6.74
N ALA A 55 8.65 -1.06 -5.50
CA ALA A 55 9.52 -1.40 -4.39
C ALA A 55 9.98 -2.87 -4.39
N GLN A 56 9.44 -3.70 -5.29
CA GLN A 56 9.50 -5.17 -5.26
C GLN A 56 9.40 -5.70 -3.82
N SER A 57 8.39 -5.20 -3.09
CA SER A 57 8.16 -5.44 -1.66
C SER A 57 6.68 -5.66 -1.44
N TRP A 58 6.32 -6.33 -0.35
CA TRP A 58 4.93 -6.30 0.10
C TRP A 58 4.53 -4.87 0.42
N LEU A 59 3.24 -4.55 0.25
CA LEU A 59 2.68 -3.27 0.66
C LEU A 59 1.41 -3.48 1.48
N LEU A 60 1.41 -2.97 2.71
CA LEU A 60 0.23 -2.94 3.59
C LEU A 60 -0.29 -1.51 3.63
N ALA A 61 -1.34 -1.25 2.85
CA ALA A 61 -2.02 0.04 2.83
C ALA A 61 -3.16 -0.01 3.86
N CYS A 62 -3.12 0.89 4.84
CA CYS A 62 -4.12 1.00 5.89
C CYS A 62 -4.76 2.38 5.79
N ASP A 63 -5.92 2.45 5.14
CA ASP A 63 -6.68 3.69 5.03
C ASP A 63 -7.74 3.78 6.12
N GLN A 64 -7.99 4.98 6.58
CA GLN A 64 -9.10 5.27 7.47
C GLN A 64 -10.42 4.85 6.80
N ALA A 65 -11.22 4.06 7.50
CA ALA A 65 -12.55 3.70 7.03
C ALA A 65 -13.40 4.95 6.77
N TRP A 66 -14.24 4.87 5.75
CA TRP A 66 -15.21 5.91 5.49
C TRP A 66 -16.21 5.96 6.64
N THR A 67 -16.47 7.17 7.13
CA THR A 67 -17.53 7.45 8.08
C THR A 67 -18.27 8.71 7.64
N PRO A 68 -19.58 8.85 7.92
CA PRO A 68 -20.27 10.11 7.70
C PRO A 68 -19.50 11.28 8.35
N PRO A 69 -19.25 12.38 7.62
CA PRO A 69 -18.42 13.47 8.15
C PRO A 69 -19.03 14.09 9.41
N ILE A 70 -18.20 14.20 10.45
CA ILE A 70 -18.47 15.02 11.62
C ILE A 70 -17.50 16.19 11.57
N GLY A 71 -17.97 17.37 11.18
CA GLY A 71 -17.12 18.55 11.00
C GLY A 71 -16.38 18.56 9.67
N THR A 72 -15.14 19.08 9.66
CA THR A 72 -14.31 19.27 8.45
C THR A 72 -13.10 18.33 8.40
N ASP A 73 -13.05 17.32 9.27
CA ASP A 73 -11.91 16.42 9.33
C ASP A 73 -11.77 15.63 8.03
N PRO A 74 -10.54 15.45 7.51
CA PRO A 74 -10.31 14.63 6.35
C PRO A 74 -10.73 13.18 6.66
N LEU A 75 -11.54 12.62 5.78
CA LEU A 75 -11.99 11.23 5.85
C LEU A 75 -11.21 10.39 4.84
N GLY A 76 -10.91 9.15 5.22
CA GLY A 76 -10.46 8.13 4.29
C GLY A 76 -11.63 7.52 3.51
N ILE A 77 -11.28 6.66 2.56
CA ILE A 77 -12.22 5.87 1.74
C ILE A 77 -12.23 4.39 2.16
N GLY A 78 -11.48 4.03 3.20
CA GLY A 78 -11.22 2.66 3.59
C GLY A 78 -10.42 1.93 2.51
N ARG A 79 -10.81 0.69 2.19
CA ARG A 79 -10.17 -0.10 1.13
C ARG A 79 -8.71 -0.44 1.44
N SER A 80 -8.38 -0.58 2.72
CA SER A 80 -7.11 -1.13 3.16
C SER A 80 -6.80 -2.45 2.44
N ALA A 81 -5.54 -2.65 2.07
CA ALA A 81 -5.13 -3.76 1.23
C ALA A 81 -3.74 -4.28 1.61
N LEU A 82 -3.57 -5.60 1.48
CA LEU A 82 -2.27 -6.26 1.47
C LEU A 82 -1.94 -6.65 0.03
N VAL A 83 -0.84 -6.15 -0.50
CA VAL A 83 -0.39 -6.36 -1.86
C VAL A 83 0.97 -7.05 -1.87
N ASP A 84 1.13 -8.05 -2.73
CA ASP A 84 2.40 -8.75 -2.91
C ASP A 84 3.42 -7.95 -3.76
N PRO A 85 4.70 -8.38 -3.79
CA PRO A 85 5.75 -7.70 -4.56
C PRO A 85 5.55 -7.62 -6.08
N ILE A 86 4.55 -8.30 -6.66
CA ILE A 86 4.24 -8.22 -8.09
C ILE A 86 2.95 -7.42 -8.36
N GLY A 87 2.37 -6.78 -7.33
CA GLY A 87 1.22 -5.88 -7.45
C GLY A 87 -0.14 -6.60 -7.43
N HIS A 88 -0.18 -7.85 -6.98
CA HIS A 88 -1.44 -8.56 -6.75
C HIS A 88 -1.96 -8.28 -5.34
N ALA A 89 -3.21 -7.81 -5.25
CA ALA A 89 -3.89 -7.56 -3.99
C ALA A 89 -4.36 -8.90 -3.38
N CYS A 90 -3.60 -9.43 -2.43
CA CYS A 90 -3.89 -10.71 -1.76
C CYS A 90 -5.10 -10.62 -0.83
N ALA A 91 -5.31 -9.45 -0.22
CA ALA A 91 -6.45 -9.17 0.63
C ALA A 91 -6.82 -7.69 0.53
N ARG A 92 -8.10 -7.39 0.72
CA ARG A 92 -8.63 -6.04 0.55
C ARG A 92 -9.96 -5.88 1.29
N LEU A 93 -10.13 -4.76 1.98
CA LEU A 93 -11.38 -4.37 2.64
C LEU A 93 -12.28 -3.50 1.74
N GLY A 94 -13.52 -3.30 2.19
CA GLY A 94 -14.43 -2.28 1.69
C GLY A 94 -14.18 -0.91 2.32
N SER A 95 -15.14 -0.01 2.20
CA SER A 95 -15.09 1.34 2.78
C SER A 95 -15.35 1.37 4.28
N GLU A 96 -16.08 0.38 4.81
CA GLU A 96 -16.52 0.34 6.21
C GLU A 96 -15.39 -0.07 7.18
N PRO A 97 -15.53 0.23 8.49
CA PRO A 97 -14.61 -0.24 9.51
C PRO A 97 -14.53 -1.76 9.56
N ASP A 98 -13.32 -2.30 9.41
CA ASP A 98 -13.06 -3.74 9.45
C ASP A 98 -11.56 -4.01 9.75
N LEU A 99 -11.20 -5.29 9.97
CA LEU A 99 -9.85 -5.76 10.25
C LEU A 99 -9.36 -6.67 9.12
N LEU A 100 -8.26 -6.28 8.48
CA LEU A 100 -7.54 -7.13 7.52
C LEU A 100 -6.42 -7.87 8.23
N LEU A 101 -6.43 -9.20 8.14
CA LEU A 101 -5.34 -10.07 8.55
C LEU A 101 -4.78 -10.78 7.30
N GLY A 102 -3.46 -10.82 7.17
CA GLY A 102 -2.80 -11.48 6.06
C GLY A 102 -1.40 -11.97 6.44
N ALA A 103 -0.97 -13.06 5.82
CA ALA A 103 0.37 -13.60 5.98
C ALA A 103 1.33 -12.95 4.98
N VAL A 104 2.53 -12.62 5.44
CA VAL A 104 3.60 -12.05 4.61
C VAL A 104 4.77 -13.03 4.60
N ASP A 105 5.14 -13.48 3.40
CA ASP A 105 6.36 -14.25 3.19
C ASP A 105 7.55 -13.28 3.04
N ALA A 106 8.47 -13.30 4.00
CA ALA A 106 9.64 -12.43 4.00
C ALA A 106 10.66 -12.78 2.91
N GLU A 107 10.63 -14.00 2.35
CA GLU A 107 11.58 -14.43 1.31
C GLU A 107 11.12 -14.04 -0.10
N LEU A 108 9.83 -13.78 -0.29
CA LEU A 108 9.25 -13.46 -1.60
C LEU A 108 9.86 -12.21 -2.24
N PRO A 109 10.06 -11.06 -1.56
CA PRO A 109 10.75 -9.90 -2.12
C PRO A 109 12.12 -10.22 -2.72
N GLY A 110 12.93 -11.02 -2.01
CA GLY A 110 14.25 -11.44 -2.49
C GLY A 110 14.16 -12.30 -3.75
N THR A 111 13.23 -13.27 -3.76
CA THR A 111 12.94 -14.12 -4.92
C THR A 111 12.52 -13.30 -6.14
N ILE A 112 11.64 -12.32 -5.97
CA ILE A 112 11.13 -11.46 -7.05
C ILE A 112 12.24 -10.55 -7.60
N ARG A 113 13.07 -9.95 -6.75
CA ARG A 113 14.23 -9.15 -7.17
C ARG A 113 15.25 -9.95 -7.96
N ALA A 114 15.51 -11.19 -7.56
CA ALA A 114 16.41 -12.08 -8.31
C ALA A 114 15.85 -12.45 -9.69
N ARG A 115 14.52 -12.60 -9.82
CA ARG A 115 13.86 -12.95 -11.09
C ARG A 115 13.67 -11.76 -12.02
N VAL A 116 13.39 -10.58 -11.48
CA VAL A 116 13.12 -9.33 -12.22
C VAL A 116 13.95 -8.20 -11.58
N PRO A 117 15.23 -8.03 -11.93
CA PRO A 117 16.15 -7.15 -11.20
C PRO A 117 16.01 -5.69 -11.65
N ILE A 118 15.01 -4.98 -11.11
CA ILE A 118 14.75 -3.56 -11.44
C ILE A 118 15.22 -2.55 -10.39
N LEU A 119 15.62 -3.03 -9.20
CA LEU A 119 16.12 -2.21 -8.10
C LEU A 119 17.63 -2.04 -8.13
#